data_AF-K2EMV7-F1
#
_entry.id   AF-K2EMV7-F1
#
_cell.length_a   1.000
_cell.length_b   1.000
_cell.length_c   1.000
_cell.angle_alpha   90.00
_cell.angle_beta   90.00
_cell.angle_gamma   90.00
#
_symmetry.space_group_name_H-M   'P 1'
#
loop_
_entity.id
_entity.type
_entity.pdbx_description
1 polymer ?
#
loop_
_entity_poly.entity_id
_entity_poly.type
_entity_poly.pdbx_seq_one_letter_code
_entity_poly.pdbx_strand_id
1 'polypeptide(L)'
;MAMSEPSYKKLLTYKYAIFIYDMNKEFLSLYVTGAENMRQRQQMDQAARSSKQCIVEGAMQGTSLKGYIKMLGVSRGSFEELLEDYRDMARLGKIEIWDKERLRREKRFRIFIEDDKPLPPTPSLSRDYGTAINIMIDMITRANFLLDQQKRSLENKFLNEGGFSENLYRKRREVRGF
;
A
#
# COMPACT_ATOMS: atom_id res chain seq x y z
N MET A 1 13.39 26.01 -12.55
CA MET A 1 12.48 24.95 -13.04
C MET A 1 11.77 24.36 -11.84
N ALA A 2 10.45 24.51 -11.73
CA ALA A 2 9.70 23.76 -10.72
C ALA A 2 9.87 22.27 -11.03
N MET A 3 10.43 21.50 -10.09
CA MET A 3 10.52 20.04 -10.25
C MET A 3 9.10 19.50 -10.43
N SER A 4 8.80 18.92 -11.59
CA SER A 4 7.53 18.24 -11.82
C SER A 4 7.36 17.15 -10.77
N GLU A 5 6.21 17.13 -10.12
CA GLU A 5 5.93 16.16 -9.06
C GLU A 5 6.12 14.72 -9.56
N PRO A 6 6.81 13.83 -8.80
CA PRO A 6 7.02 12.46 -9.22
C PRO A 6 5.71 11.73 -9.53
N SER A 7 5.66 11.03 -10.66
CA SER A 7 4.44 10.40 -11.18
C SER A 7 3.81 9.39 -10.21
N TYR A 8 4.62 8.73 -9.38
CA TYR A 8 4.15 7.74 -8.40
C TYR A 8 3.20 8.33 -7.35
N LYS A 9 3.27 9.64 -7.08
CA LYS A 9 2.37 10.29 -6.12
C LYS A 9 0.91 10.32 -6.57
N LYS A 10 0.68 10.12 -7.87
CA LYS A 10 -0.67 9.98 -8.44
C LYS A 10 -1.26 8.59 -8.25
N LEU A 11 -0.43 7.57 -7.99
CA LEU A 11 -0.90 6.19 -7.86
C LEU A 11 -1.84 6.04 -6.68
N LEU A 12 -3.01 5.45 -6.91
CA LEU A 12 -3.96 5.14 -5.85
C LEU A 12 -3.34 4.26 -4.76
N THR A 13 -2.49 3.29 -5.12
CA THR A 13 -1.75 2.43 -4.17
C THR A 13 -0.83 3.24 -3.26
N TYR A 14 -0.13 4.25 -3.80
CA TYR A 14 0.71 5.15 -3.01
C TYR A 14 -0.12 6.00 -2.05
N LYS A 15 -1.24 6.56 -2.53
CA LYS A 15 -2.14 7.37 -1.69
C LYS A 15 -2.73 6.56 -0.53
N TYR A 16 -3.19 5.34 -0.80
CA TYR A 16 -3.63 4.41 0.25
C TYR A 16 -2.51 4.10 1.25
N ALA A 17 -1.28 3.89 0.77
CA ALA A 17 -0.14 3.62 1.64
C ALA A 17 0.22 4.80 2.56
N ILE A 18 0.00 6.04 2.12
CA ILE A 18 0.16 7.23 2.99
C ILE A 18 -0.87 7.21 4.11
N PHE A 19 -2.16 7.06 3.78
CA PHE A 19 -3.23 7.04 4.78
C PHE A 19 -3.02 5.89 5.78
N ILE A 20 -2.71 4.69 5.30
CA ILE A 20 -2.44 3.55 6.19
C ILE A 20 -1.24 3.82 7.10
N TYR A 21 -0.16 4.42 6.59
CA TYR A 21 1.00 4.75 7.40
C TYR A 21 0.68 5.77 8.50
N ASP A 22 0.00 6.86 8.14
CA ASP A 22 -0.37 7.92 9.08
C ASP A 22 -1.37 7.41 10.13
N MET A 23 -2.39 6.65 9.71
CA MET A 23 -3.37 6.06 10.61
C MET A 23 -2.74 4.98 11.50
N ASN A 24 -1.80 4.18 11.00
CA ASN A 24 -1.05 3.24 11.83
C ASN A 24 -0.24 3.97 12.90
N LYS A 25 0.43 5.07 12.56
CA LYS A 25 1.12 5.90 13.56
C LYS A 25 0.18 6.40 14.65
N GLU A 26 -1.00 6.90 14.26
CA GLU A 26 -2.04 7.33 15.21
C GLU A 26 -2.49 6.14 16.07
N PHE A 27 -2.89 5.02 15.47
CA PHE A 27 -3.32 3.81 16.17
C PHE A 27 -2.30 3.35 17.22
N LEU A 28 -1.03 3.23 16.83
CA LEU A 28 0.05 2.79 17.70
C LEU A 28 0.26 3.74 18.89
N SER A 29 0.09 5.05 18.69
CA SER A 29 0.19 6.05 19.76
C SER A 29 -0.98 6.01 20.74
N LEU A 30 -2.15 5.54 20.29
CA LEU A 30 -3.36 5.48 21.11
C LEU A 30 -3.52 4.15 21.86
N TYR A 31 -3.19 3.04 21.20
CA TYR A 31 -3.61 1.71 21.68
C TYR A 31 -2.46 0.73 21.93
N VAL A 32 -1.28 0.98 21.36
CA VAL A 32 -0.10 0.09 21.50
C VAL A 32 0.97 0.83 22.30
N THR A 33 0.57 1.23 23.50
CA THR A 33 1.39 1.99 24.45
C THR A 33 2.14 1.05 25.40
N GLY A 34 3.11 1.58 26.14
CA GLY A 34 3.89 0.78 27.10
C GLY A 34 5.18 0.21 26.50
N ALA A 35 6.15 -0.04 27.37
CA ALA A 35 7.47 -0.55 26.98
C ALA A 35 7.39 -2.03 26.56
N GLU A 36 6.47 -2.79 27.16
CA GLU A 36 6.17 -4.18 26.87
C GLU A 36 5.71 -4.40 25.42
N ASN A 37 5.03 -3.41 24.82
CA ASN A 37 4.53 -3.47 23.45
C ASN A 37 5.50 -2.84 22.43
N MET A 38 6.68 -2.37 22.85
CA MET A 38 7.60 -1.64 21.98
C MET A 38 8.01 -2.44 20.73
N ARG A 39 8.25 -3.74 20.88
CA ARG A 39 8.64 -4.61 19.77
C ARG A 39 7.53 -4.73 18.73
N GLN A 40 6.31 -5.03 19.15
CA GLN A 40 5.15 -5.11 18.26
C GLN A 40 4.92 -3.77 17.56
N ARG A 41 4.99 -2.66 18.31
CA ARG A 41 4.87 -1.30 17.76
C ARG A 41 5.89 -1.02 16.65
N GLN A 42 7.15 -1.40 16.86
CA GLN A 42 8.22 -1.24 15.86
C GLN A 42 7.97 -2.09 14.62
N GLN A 43 7.50 -3.32 14.78
CA GLN A 43 7.20 -4.22 13.67
C GLN A 43 6.07 -3.67 12.80
N MET A 44 4.95 -3.29 13.41
CA MET A 44 3.82 -2.70 12.69
C MET A 44 4.20 -1.38 11.99
N ASP A 45 4.96 -0.52 12.67
CA ASP A 45 5.44 0.73 12.08
C ASP A 45 6.35 0.48 10.86
N GLN A 46 7.26 -0.48 10.98
CA GLN A 46 8.17 -0.85 9.91
C GLN A 46 7.42 -1.49 8.73
N ALA A 47 6.41 -2.33 8.98
CA ALA A 47 5.58 -2.94 7.95
C ALA A 47 4.82 -1.86 7.13
N ALA A 48 4.19 -0.91 7.83
CA ALA A 48 3.51 0.22 7.19
C ALA A 48 4.48 1.09 6.38
N ARG A 49 5.65 1.41 6.96
CA ARG A 49 6.69 2.20 6.29
C ARG A 49 7.24 1.49 5.04
N SER A 50 7.58 0.21 5.18
CA SER A 50 8.14 -0.65 4.13
C SER A 50 7.21 -0.68 2.92
N SER A 51 5.92 -0.91 3.15
CA SER A 51 4.90 -0.96 2.10
C SER A 51 4.91 0.30 1.23
N LYS A 52 4.89 1.48 1.85
CA LYS A 52 4.98 2.76 1.14
C LYS A 52 6.30 2.91 0.37
N GLN A 53 7.44 2.61 1.00
CA GLN A 53 8.76 2.79 0.39
C GLN A 53 8.95 1.88 -0.82
N CYS A 54 8.50 0.63 -0.75
CA CYS A 54 8.56 -0.31 -1.87
C CYS A 54 7.77 0.18 -3.09
N ILE A 55 6.61 0.83 -2.91
CA ILE A 55 5.86 1.44 -4.02
C ILE A 55 6.70 2.54 -4.70
N VAL A 56 7.36 3.39 -3.90
CA VAL A 56 8.21 4.48 -4.40
C VAL A 56 9.43 3.92 -5.13
N GLU A 57 10.18 3.03 -4.48
CA GLU A 57 11.37 2.38 -5.05
C GLU A 57 11.04 1.62 -6.33
N GLY A 58 9.90 0.94 -6.37
CA GLY A 58 9.38 0.26 -7.53
C GLY A 58 9.10 1.22 -8.69
N ALA A 59 8.35 2.29 -8.43
CA ALA A 59 8.02 3.28 -9.46
C ALA A 59 9.27 4.04 -9.96
N MET A 60 10.30 4.17 -9.12
CA MET A 60 11.58 4.78 -9.47
C MET A 60 12.54 3.84 -10.21
N GLN A 61 12.22 2.55 -10.39
CA GLN A 61 13.01 1.63 -11.22
C GLN A 61 13.12 2.06 -12.69
N GLY A 62 12.34 3.08 -13.10
CA GLY A 62 12.39 3.68 -14.43
C GLY A 62 11.98 2.67 -15.51
N THR A 63 12.96 2.08 -16.19
CA THR A 63 12.74 1.18 -17.32
C THR A 63 12.59 -0.29 -16.93
N SER A 64 12.88 -0.66 -15.68
CA SER A 64 12.81 -2.06 -15.22
C SER A 64 11.43 -2.42 -14.68
N LEU A 65 10.52 -2.87 -15.56
CA LEU A 65 9.21 -3.40 -15.16
C LEU A 65 9.33 -4.60 -14.21
N LYS A 66 10.30 -5.49 -14.45
CA LYS A 66 10.57 -6.64 -13.56
C LYS A 66 10.95 -6.19 -12.15
N GLY A 67 11.80 -5.17 -12.03
CA GLY A 67 12.15 -4.57 -10.74
C GLY A 67 10.93 -3.97 -10.05
N TYR A 68 10.10 -3.25 -10.81
CA TYR A 68 8.88 -2.66 -10.28
C TYR A 68 7.91 -3.73 -9.75
N ILE A 69 7.61 -4.76 -10.55
CA ILE A 69 6.73 -5.88 -10.15
C ILE A 69 7.23 -6.55 -8.86
N LYS A 70 8.55 -6.75 -8.73
CA LYS A 70 9.15 -7.31 -7.52
C LYS A 70 8.88 -6.42 -6.31
N MET A 71 9.11 -5.11 -6.43
CA MET A 71 8.88 -4.18 -5.32
C MET A 71 7.41 -4.08 -4.92
N LEU A 72 6.47 -4.16 -5.87
CA LEU A 72 5.05 -4.26 -5.52
C LEU A 72 4.73 -5.56 -4.76
N GLY A 73 5.39 -6.66 -5.10
CA GLY A 73 5.29 -7.92 -4.34
C GLY A 73 5.78 -7.78 -2.89
N VAL A 74 6.90 -7.08 -2.67
CA VAL A 74 7.41 -6.78 -1.32
C VAL A 74 6.43 -5.89 -0.55
N SER A 75 5.92 -4.83 -1.19
CA SER A 75 4.89 -3.97 -0.58
C SER A 75 3.65 -4.76 -0.17
N ARG A 76 3.19 -5.68 -1.02
CA ARG A 76 2.02 -6.52 -0.75
C ARG A 76 2.27 -7.45 0.44
N GLY A 77 3.48 -8.01 0.56
CA GLY A 77 3.88 -8.82 1.70
C GLY A 77 3.88 -8.02 3.01
N SER A 78 4.52 -6.84 3.03
CA SER A 78 4.55 -5.98 4.22
C SER A 78 3.16 -5.52 4.66
N PHE A 79 2.22 -5.28 3.74
CA PHE A 79 0.84 -5.02 4.12
C PHE A 79 0.09 -6.26 4.61
N GLU A 80 0.41 -7.48 4.16
CA GLU A 80 -0.17 -8.69 4.76
C GLU A 80 0.31 -8.87 6.20
N GLU A 81 1.59 -8.64 6.46
CA GLU A 81 2.14 -8.69 7.82
C GLU A 81 1.39 -7.72 8.75
N LEU A 82 1.23 -6.47 8.32
CA LEU A 82 0.47 -5.47 9.07
C LEU A 82 -1.02 -5.86 9.23
N LEU A 83 -1.62 -6.46 8.21
CA LEU A 83 -3.01 -6.92 8.27
C LEU A 83 -3.19 -8.05 9.28
N GLU A 84 -2.26 -8.99 9.33
CA GLU A 84 -2.26 -10.07 10.32
C GLU A 84 -2.09 -9.53 11.74
N ASP A 85 -1.23 -8.54 11.97
CA ASP A 85 -1.11 -7.87 13.27
C ASP A 85 -2.47 -7.30 13.74
N TYR A 86 -3.21 -6.62 12.85
CA TYR A 86 -4.54 -6.10 13.18
C TYR A 86 -5.58 -7.21 13.40
N ARG A 87 -5.52 -8.30 12.62
CA ARG A 87 -6.39 -9.47 12.82
C ARG A 87 -6.12 -10.17 14.14
N ASP A 88 -4.87 -10.26 14.56
CA ASP A 88 -4.49 -10.82 15.85
C ASP A 88 -4.97 -9.94 17.01
N MET A 89 -4.84 -8.61 16.90
CA MET A 89 -5.44 -7.69 17.88
C MET A 89 -6.96 -7.86 17.95
N ALA A 90 -7.64 -8.02 16.82
CA ALA A 90 -9.08 -8.28 16.81
C ALA A 90 -9.43 -9.59 17.52
N ARG A 91 -8.71 -10.67 17.20
CA ARG A 91 -8.90 -12.02 17.77
C ARG A 91 -8.69 -12.02 19.28
N LEU A 92 -7.58 -11.45 19.76
CA LEU A 92 -7.25 -11.37 21.18
C LEU A 92 -8.21 -10.44 21.94
N GLY A 93 -8.61 -9.34 21.32
CA GLY A 93 -9.58 -8.39 21.86
C GLY A 93 -11.04 -8.84 21.79
N LYS A 94 -11.34 -10.01 21.20
CA LYS A 94 -12.71 -10.50 20.92
C LYS A 94 -13.55 -9.48 20.13
N ILE A 95 -12.90 -8.79 19.20
CA ILE A 95 -13.52 -7.79 18.33
C ILE A 95 -13.96 -8.49 17.04
N GLU A 96 -15.24 -8.35 16.73
CA GLU A 96 -15.78 -8.84 15.47
C GLU A 96 -15.21 -8.04 14.28
N ILE A 97 -14.64 -8.76 13.32
CA ILE A 97 -14.17 -8.17 12.06
C ILE A 97 -15.39 -7.95 11.16
N TRP A 98 -15.53 -6.72 10.66
CA TRP A 98 -16.66 -6.30 9.85
C TRP A 98 -16.59 -6.93 8.46
N ASP A 99 -17.66 -7.60 8.09
CA ASP A 99 -17.88 -8.03 6.71
C ASP A 99 -18.25 -6.85 5.79
N LYS A 100 -18.43 -7.15 4.50
CA LYS A 100 -18.81 -6.16 3.49
C LYS A 100 -20.14 -5.49 3.79
N GLU A 101 -21.12 -6.22 4.35
CA GLU A 101 -22.44 -5.65 4.64
C GLU A 101 -22.38 -4.69 5.82
N ARG A 102 -21.65 -5.05 6.88
CA ARG A 102 -21.43 -4.19 8.03
C ARG A 102 -20.65 -2.95 7.64
N LEU A 103 -19.59 -3.07 6.84
CA LEU A 103 -18.88 -1.91 6.28
C LEU A 103 -19.83 -1.00 5.50
N ARG A 104 -20.74 -1.55 4.70
CA ARG A 104 -21.76 -0.76 3.97
C ARG A 104 -22.76 -0.07 4.89
N ARG A 105 -23.05 -0.59 6.08
CA ARG A 105 -23.89 0.09 7.08
C ARG A 105 -23.13 1.19 7.81
N GLU A 106 -21.86 0.94 8.11
CA GLU A 106 -20.95 1.86 8.81
C GLU A 106 -20.27 2.87 7.85
N LYS A 107 -21.01 3.41 6.86
CA LYS A 107 -20.45 4.28 5.81
C LYS A 107 -19.68 5.48 6.35
N ARG A 108 -20.06 5.99 7.54
CA ARG A 108 -19.41 7.12 8.20
C ARG A 108 -17.93 6.89 8.52
N PHE A 109 -17.52 5.62 8.64
CA PHE A 109 -16.15 5.22 8.94
C PHE A 109 -15.38 4.72 7.71
N ARG A 110 -16.06 4.62 6.55
CA ARG A 110 -15.39 4.21 5.32
C ARG A 110 -14.62 5.39 4.73
N ILE A 111 -13.33 5.19 4.56
CA ILE A 111 -12.45 6.16 3.93
C ILE A 111 -12.23 5.73 2.49
N PHE A 112 -12.50 6.63 1.54
CA PHE A 112 -12.22 6.41 0.13
C PHE A 112 -11.25 7.48 -0.36
N ILE A 113 -10.32 7.04 -1.22
CA ILE A 113 -9.35 7.92 -1.84
C ILE A 113 -9.70 8.01 -3.31
N GLU A 114 -9.79 9.24 -3.82
CA GLU A 114 -10.06 9.52 -5.22
C GLU A 114 -8.74 9.57 -6.02
N ASP A 115 -8.77 9.05 -7.24
CA ASP A 115 -7.58 8.84 -8.07
C ASP A 115 -7.07 10.15 -8.72
N ASP A 116 -7.99 11.02 -9.12
CA ASP A 116 -7.71 12.25 -9.86
C ASP A 116 -7.48 13.48 -8.98
N LYS A 117 -7.80 13.42 -7.69
CA LYS A 117 -7.63 14.54 -6.76
C LYS A 117 -6.30 14.48 -5.99
N PRO A 118 -5.75 15.64 -5.57
CA PRO A 118 -4.68 15.69 -4.58
C PRO A 118 -5.08 14.94 -3.31
N LEU A 119 -4.11 14.30 -2.65
CA LEU A 119 -4.36 13.58 -1.41
C LEU A 119 -4.72 14.60 -0.30
N PRO A 120 -5.93 14.55 0.30
CA PRO A 120 -6.27 15.42 1.42
C PRO A 120 -5.53 14.96 2.69
N PRO A 121 -5.55 15.75 3.78
CA PRO A 121 -5.05 15.31 5.06
C PRO A 121 -5.70 13.99 5.50
N THR A 122 -4.89 13.10 6.08
CA THR A 122 -5.36 11.82 6.60
C THR A 122 -6.41 12.05 7.70
N PRO A 123 -7.63 11.48 7.59
CA PRO A 123 -8.63 11.58 8.64
C PRO A 123 -8.16 10.88 9.92
N SER A 124 -8.51 11.44 11.08
CA SER A 124 -8.23 10.80 12.36
C SER A 124 -9.00 9.48 12.52
N LEU A 125 -8.36 8.51 13.17
CA LEU A 125 -8.98 7.26 13.55
C LEU A 125 -10.09 7.45 14.60
N SER A 126 -11.05 6.54 14.59
CA SER A 126 -12.05 6.43 15.66
C SER A 126 -11.37 6.21 17.00
N ARG A 127 -11.93 6.80 18.07
CA ARG A 127 -11.49 6.55 19.45
C ARG A 127 -12.01 5.22 20.01
N ASP A 128 -12.99 4.62 19.35
CA ASP A 128 -13.42 3.26 19.64
C ASP A 128 -12.42 2.26 19.04
N TYR A 129 -11.80 1.44 19.90
CA TYR A 129 -10.73 0.50 19.53
C TYR A 129 -11.19 -0.52 18.48
N GLY A 130 -12.40 -1.08 18.64
CA GLY A 130 -12.94 -2.06 17.70
C GLY A 130 -13.20 -1.46 16.32
N THR A 131 -13.74 -0.24 16.28
CA THR A 131 -13.91 0.53 15.03
C THR A 131 -12.56 0.86 14.39
N ALA A 132 -11.57 1.30 15.19
CA ALA A 132 -10.25 1.65 14.67
C ALA A 132 -9.55 0.45 14.01
N ILE A 133 -9.59 -0.73 14.64
CA ILE A 133 -9.10 -1.98 14.05
C ILE A 133 -9.80 -2.28 12.73
N ASN A 134 -11.12 -2.21 12.70
CA ASN A 134 -11.90 -2.53 11.50
C ASN A 134 -11.63 -1.56 10.34
N ILE A 135 -11.44 -0.27 10.63
CA ILE A 135 -11.02 0.71 9.63
C ILE A 135 -9.64 0.34 9.06
N MET A 136 -8.67 0.00 9.92
CA MET A 136 -7.33 -0.39 9.46
C MET A 136 -7.36 -1.66 8.60
N ILE A 137 -8.11 -2.68 9.01
CA ILE A 137 -8.32 -3.92 8.24
C ILE A 137 -8.92 -3.61 6.87
N ASP A 138 -9.97 -2.78 6.78
CA ASP A 138 -10.62 -2.41 5.51
C ASP A 138 -9.68 -1.59 4.60
N MET A 139 -8.92 -0.65 5.16
CA MET A 139 -7.95 0.14 4.41
C MET A 139 -6.83 -0.73 3.83
N ILE A 140 -6.23 -1.59 4.64
CA ILE A 140 -5.12 -2.47 4.21
C ILE A 140 -5.62 -3.52 3.20
N THR A 141 -6.80 -4.10 3.42
CA THR A 141 -7.41 -5.06 2.49
C THR A 141 -7.63 -4.44 1.11
N ARG A 142 -8.12 -3.19 1.06
CA ARG A 142 -8.30 -2.46 -0.21
C ARG A 142 -6.96 -2.11 -0.86
N ALA A 143 -5.97 -1.67 -0.09
CA ALA A 143 -4.64 -1.39 -0.62
C ALA A 143 -4.00 -2.65 -1.23
N ASN A 144 -4.14 -3.80 -0.57
CA ASN A 144 -3.69 -5.09 -1.08
C ASN A 144 -4.35 -5.46 -2.41
N PHE A 145 -5.67 -5.31 -2.50
CA PHE A 145 -6.39 -5.52 -3.76
C PHE A 145 -5.87 -4.61 -4.88
N LEU A 146 -5.65 -3.32 -4.59
CA LEU A 146 -5.14 -2.35 -5.56
C LEU A 146 -3.70 -2.68 -6.00
N LEU A 147 -2.85 -3.13 -5.09
CA LEU A 147 -1.50 -3.60 -5.41
C LEU A 147 -1.53 -4.82 -6.33
N ASP A 148 -2.45 -5.76 -6.08
CA ASP A 148 -2.62 -6.93 -6.95
C ASP A 148 -3.06 -6.52 -8.36
N GLN A 149 -3.99 -5.57 -8.49
CA GLN A 149 -4.38 -5.04 -9.80
C GLN A 149 -3.24 -4.30 -10.50
N GLN A 150 -2.49 -3.47 -9.77
CA GLN A 150 -1.35 -2.73 -10.31
C GLN A 150 -0.27 -3.70 -10.80
N LYS A 151 0.05 -4.72 -10.02
CA LYS A 151 1.01 -5.76 -10.38
C LYS A 151 0.58 -6.48 -11.67
N ARG A 152 -0.67 -6.93 -11.76
CA ARG A 152 -1.21 -7.56 -12.98
C ARG A 152 -1.12 -6.65 -14.20
N SER A 153 -1.39 -5.36 -14.04
CA SER A 153 -1.26 -4.39 -15.13
C SER A 153 0.19 -4.28 -15.62
N LEU A 154 1.18 -4.26 -14.71
CA LEU A 154 2.59 -4.22 -15.08
C LEU A 154 3.08 -5.54 -15.70
N GLU A 155 2.59 -6.68 -15.22
CA GLU A 155 2.87 -8.00 -15.81
C GLU A 155 2.34 -8.08 -17.25
N ASN A 156 1.10 -7.67 -17.48
CA ASN A 156 0.52 -7.60 -18.83
C ASN A 156 1.31 -6.65 -19.74
N LYS A 157 1.73 -5.49 -19.21
CA LYS A 157 2.59 -4.56 -19.94
C LYS A 157 3.92 -5.20 -20.33
N PHE A 158 4.56 -5.90 -19.41
CA PHE A 158 5.82 -6.59 -19.67
C PHE A 158 5.66 -7.71 -20.72
N LEU A 159 4.56 -8.47 -20.68
CA LEU A 159 4.26 -9.51 -21.66
C LEU A 159 4.02 -8.94 -23.07
N ASN A 160 3.33 -7.80 -23.18
CA ASN A 160 2.96 -7.22 -24.47
C ASN A 160 4.06 -6.34 -25.08
N GLU A 161 4.79 -5.57 -24.26
CA GLU A 161 5.79 -4.60 -24.72
C GLU A 161 7.23 -5.12 -24.63
N GLY A 162 7.45 -6.24 -23.95
CA GLY A 162 8.79 -6.78 -23.67
C GLY A 162 9.56 -5.99 -22.62
N GLY A 163 10.76 -6.47 -22.29
CA GLY A 163 11.66 -5.78 -21.35
C GLY A 163 12.44 -4.64 -21.99
N PHE A 164 12.86 -3.65 -21.19
CA PHE A 164 13.72 -2.56 -21.70
C PHE A 164 15.00 -3.08 -22.37
N SER A 165 15.68 -4.04 -21.75
CA SER A 165 16.90 -4.65 -22.31
C SER A 165 16.64 -5.40 -23.62
N GLU A 166 15.49 -6.08 -23.71
CA GLU A 166 15.07 -6.79 -24.92
C GLU A 166 14.79 -5.79 -26.06
N ASN A 167 14.07 -4.70 -25.76
CA ASN A 167 13.77 -3.65 -26.71
C ASN A 167 15.02 -2.90 -27.18
N LEU A 168 15.96 -2.62 -26.27
CA LEU A 168 17.26 -2.05 -26.64
C LEU A 168 18.06 -3.01 -27.53
N TYR A 169 18.05 -4.31 -27.23
CA TYR A 169 18.73 -5.30 -28.05
C TYR A 169 18.14 -5.37 -29.46
N ARG A 170 16.81 -5.36 -29.59
CA ARG A 170 16.09 -5.32 -30.87
C ARG A 170 16.46 -4.09 -31.70
N LYS A 171 16.36 -2.89 -31.10
CA LYS A 171 16.78 -1.63 -31.74
C LYS A 171 18.26 -1.64 -32.13
N ARG A 172 19.13 -2.23 -31.31
CA ARG A 172 20.57 -2.34 -31.61
C ARG A 172 20.83 -3.21 -32.83
N ARG A 173 20.04 -4.27 -33.05
CA ARG A 173 20.13 -5.10 -34.26
C ARG A 173 19.68 -4.35 -35.50
N GLU A 174 18.54 -3.65 -35.42
CA GLU A 174 18.02 -2.82 -36.51
C GLU A 174 19.03 -1.74 -36.94
N VAL A 175 19.62 -1.02 -35.98
CA VAL A 175 20.65 0.01 -36.26
C VAL A 175 21.92 -0.59 -36.89
N ARG A 176 22.25 -1.84 -36.58
CA ARG A 176 23.43 -2.54 -37.11
C ARG A 176 23.18 -3.26 -38.44
N GLY A 177 21.95 -3.25 -38.96
CA GLY A 177 21.60 -3.87 -40.25
C GLY A 177 21.59 -5.40 -40.26
N PHE A 178 21.30 -6.04 -39.12
CA PHE A 178 21.11 -7.50 -38.98
C PHE A 178 19.63 -7.89 -38.87
#